data_AF-A0A3D4QZM9-F1
#
_entry.id   AF-A0A3D4QZM9-F1
#
_cell.length_a   1.000
_cell.length_b   1.000
_cell.length_c   1.000
_cell.angle_alpha   90.00
_cell.angle_beta   90.00
_cell.angle_gamma   90.00
#
_symmetry.space_group_name_H-M   'P 1'
#
loop_
_entity.id
_entity.type
_entity.pdbx_description
1 polymer ?
#
loop_
_entity_poly.entity_id
_entity_poly.type
_entity_poly.pdbx_seq_one_letter_code
_entity_poly.pdbx_strand_id
1 'polypeptide(L)' 'TDIRYSFTSPEIIEAAGVKISDYKIIVVKLGYIFPDLRKVSKRSIMALTPGSSCLAIDKFNFQNIVRPMFPVDKEFDWDK' A
#
# COMPACT_ATOMS: atom_id res chain seq x y z
N THR A 1 -4.03 19.25 -2.04
CA THR A 1 -3.57 20.16 -0.97
C THR A 1 -2.07 20.31 -1.10
N ASP A 2 -1.50 21.47 -0.79
CA ASP A 2 -0.04 21.67 -0.81
C ASP A 2 0.67 21.06 0.41
N ILE A 3 -0.10 20.59 1.40
CA ILE A 3 0.41 19.92 2.60
C ILE A 3 0.28 18.41 2.42
N ARG A 4 1.40 17.70 2.63
CA ARG A 4 1.43 16.23 2.66
C ARG A 4 0.72 15.74 3.91
N TYR A 5 -0.27 14.86 3.73
CA TYR A 5 -1.04 14.29 4.82
C TYR A 5 -1.41 12.84 4.51
N SER A 6 -1.42 12.00 5.54
CA SER A 6 -1.72 10.57 5.40
C SER A 6 -3.15 10.30 5.81
N PHE A 7 -3.89 9.50 5.03
CA PHE A 7 -5.23 9.06 5.41
C PHE A 7 -5.13 7.87 6.37
N THR A 8 -5.18 8.13 7.67
CA THR A 8 -4.94 7.15 8.74
C THR A 8 -6.21 6.71 9.51
N SER A 9 -7.32 7.42 9.38
CA SER A 9 -8.56 7.11 10.12
C SER A 9 -9.81 7.52 9.34
N PRO A 10 -11.01 7.09 9.73
CA PRO A 10 -12.25 7.55 9.10
C PRO A 10 -12.43 9.08 9.16
N GLU A 11 -12.08 9.68 10.29
CA GLU A 11 -12.31 11.11 10.58
C GLU A 11 -11.50 11.99 9.63
N ILE A 12 -10.30 11.55 9.21
CA ILE A 12 -9.44 12.29 8.30
C ILE A 12 -9.96 12.29 6.86
N ILE A 13 -10.66 11.21 6.48
CA ILE A 13 -11.32 11.09 5.18
C ILE A 13 -12.52 12.06 5.17
N GLU A 14 -13.28 12.11 6.27
CA GLU A 14 -14.40 13.04 6.41
C GLU A 14 -13.96 14.50 6.50
N ALA A 15 -12.83 14.77 7.14
CA ALA A 15 -12.21 16.10 7.17
C ALA A 15 -11.81 16.60 5.76
N ALA A 16 -11.62 15.70 4.79
CA ALA A 16 -11.41 16.06 3.40
C ALA A 16 -12.71 16.44 2.65
N GLY A 17 -13.85 16.49 3.35
CA GLY A 17 -15.14 16.94 2.81
C GLY A 17 -15.98 15.84 2.17
N VAL A 18 -15.69 14.56 2.44
CA VAL A 18 -16.41 13.42 1.86
C VAL A 18 -16.92 12.47 2.94
N LYS A 19 -18.17 12.01 2.87
CA LYS A 19 -18.68 11.00 3.82
C LYS A 19 -18.32 9.61 3.35
N ILE A 20 -17.75 8.80 4.24
CA ILE A 20 -17.33 7.42 3.94
C ILE A 20 -18.50 6.56 3.44
N SER A 21 -19.68 6.76 4.04
CA SER A 21 -20.92 6.05 3.72
C SER A 21 -21.39 6.23 2.27
N ASP A 22 -20.97 7.30 1.60
CA ASP A 22 -21.41 7.62 0.24
C ASP A 22 -20.68 6.77 -0.81
N TYR A 23 -19.63 6.05 -0.41
CA TYR A 23 -18.78 5.27 -1.30
C TYR A 23 -18.91 3.78 -1.04
N LYS A 24 -19.00 3.00 -2.12
CA LYS A 24 -18.97 1.53 -2.05
C LYS A 24 -17.57 0.98 -1.79
N ILE A 25 -16.54 1.70 -2.23
CA ILE A 25 -15.13 1.34 -2.15
C ILE A 25 -14.33 2.59 -1.81
N ILE A 26 -13.40 2.44 -0.87
CA ILE A 26 -12.42 3.47 -0.53
C ILE A 26 -11.04 2.90 -0.81
N VAL A 27 -10.21 3.66 -1.52
CA VAL A 27 -8.83 3.31 -1.83
C VAL A 27 -7.91 4.26 -1.09
N VAL A 28 -7.03 3.73 -0.26
CA VAL A 28 -6.05 4.50 0.51
C VAL A 28 -4.64 3.99 0.26
N LYS A 29 -3.66 4.88 0.33
CA LYS A 29 -2.24 4.50 0.35
C LYS A 29 -1.87 4.03 1.77
N LEU A 30 -1.20 2.88 1.89
CA LEU A 30 -0.76 2.29 3.17
C LEU A 30 -1.89 1.94 4.17
N GLY A 31 -3.11 1.70 3.70
CA GLY A 31 -4.27 1.41 4.57
C GLY A 31 -4.10 0.22 5.52
N TYR A 32 -3.23 -0.73 5.19
CA TYR A 32 -2.96 -1.91 6.02
C TYR A 32 -2.22 -1.60 7.33
N ILE A 33 -1.62 -0.41 7.46
CA ILE A 33 -0.89 0.02 8.66
C ILE A 33 -1.84 0.62 9.71
N PHE A 34 -3.05 1.03 9.32
CA PHE A 34 -3.94 1.81 10.17
C PHE A 34 -5.17 0.99 10.64
N PRO A 35 -5.21 0.52 11.90
CA PRO A 35 -6.29 -0.31 12.40
C PRO A 35 -7.67 0.36 12.34
N ASP A 36 -7.75 1.68 12.46
CA ASP A 36 -9.03 2.40 12.46
C ASP A 36 -9.73 2.35 11.11
N LEU A 37 -8.98 2.34 10.01
CA LEU A 37 -9.54 2.10 8.67
C LEU A 37 -10.08 0.68 8.53
N ARG A 38 -9.44 -0.30 9.19
CA ARG A 38 -9.92 -1.68 9.18
C ARG A 38 -11.24 -1.83 9.92
N LYS A 39 -11.43 -1.09 11.03
CA LYS A 39 -12.68 -1.12 11.83
C LYS A 39 -13.92 -0.74 11.02
N VAL A 40 -13.79 0.18 10.06
CA VAL A 40 -14.90 0.63 9.21
C VAL A 40 -15.03 -0.15 7.90
N SER A 41 -14.05 -0.99 7.56
CA SER A 41 -14.07 -1.79 6.34
C SER A 41 -14.72 -3.16 6.57
N LYS A 42 -15.72 -3.51 5.76
CA LYS A 42 -16.27 -4.89 5.75
C LYS A 42 -15.28 -5.92 5.18
N ARG A 43 -14.41 -5.45 4.27
CA ARG A 43 -13.36 -6.22 3.62
C ARG A 43 -12.21 -5.28 3.27
N SER A 44 -10.98 -5.74 3.45
CA SER A 44 -9.78 -5.04 3.02
C SER A 44 -9.09 -5.84 1.91
N ILE A 45 -8.62 -5.16 0.86
CA ILE A 45 -7.92 -5.78 -0.27
C ILE A 45 -6.61 -5.03 -0.48
N MET A 46 -5.49 -5.75 -0.54
CA MET A 46 -4.21 -5.19 -0.96
C MET A 46 -4.16 -5.17 -2.49
N ALA A 47 -4.26 -3.99 -3.08
CA ALA A 47 -4.10 -3.80 -4.51
C ALA A 47 -2.62 -3.51 -4.85
N LEU A 48 -1.98 -4.40 -5.62
CA LEU A 48 -0.61 -4.20 -6.11
C LEU A 48 -0.62 -3.27 -7.33
N THR A 49 -0.96 -2.00 -7.12
CA THR A 49 -1.04 -1.01 -8.20
C THR A 49 0.35 -0.60 -8.69
N PRO A 50 0.53 -0.37 -10.01
CA PRO A 50 1.79 0.17 -10.54
C PRO A 50 2.17 1.53 -9.94
N GLY A 51 3.45 1.88 -10.01
CA GLY A 51 3.98 3.18 -9.59
C GLY A 51 5.25 3.05 -8.75
N SER A 52 5.81 4.19 -8.35
CA SER A 52 7.12 4.26 -7.68
C SER A 52 7.18 3.64 -6.28
N SER A 53 6.03 3.23 -5.72
CA SER A 53 5.95 2.53 -4.44
C SER A 53 5.05 1.30 -4.56
N CYS A 54 5.21 0.55 -5.66
CA CYS A 54 4.55 -0.72 -5.88
C CYS A 54 5.18 -1.80 -5.00
N LEU A 55 4.36 -2.71 -4.46
CA LEU A 55 4.83 -3.83 -3.65
C LEU A 55 5.24 -5.06 -4.49
N ALA A 56 4.93 -5.08 -5.79
CA ALA A 56 5.41 -6.10 -6.72
C ALA A 56 6.87 -5.80 -7.13
N ILE A 57 7.78 -5.92 -6.15
CA ILE A 57 9.15 -5.43 -6.30
C ILE A 57 9.96 -6.21 -7.34
N ASP A 58 9.60 -7.46 -7.60
CA ASP A 58 10.16 -8.32 -8.64
C ASP A 58 9.96 -7.75 -10.06
N LYS A 59 9.05 -6.78 -10.23
CA LYS A 59 8.82 -6.10 -11.51
C LYS A 59 9.79 -4.94 -11.78
N PHE A 60 10.60 -4.52 -10.80
CA PHE A 60 11.55 -3.43 -11.00
C PHE A 60 12.90 -3.92 -11.54
N ASN A 61 13.50 -3.14 -12.42
CA ASN A 61 14.86 -3.38 -12.92
C ASN A 61 15.92 -2.76 -12.00
N PHE A 62 16.11 -3.33 -10.81
CA PHE A 62 17.08 -2.85 -9.83
C PHE A 62 18.53 -2.96 -10.34
N GLN A 63 19.27 -1.84 -10.33
CA GLN A 63 20.68 -1.77 -10.77
C GLN A 63 21.68 -1.91 -9.62
N ASN A 64 21.35 -1.42 -8.43
CA ASN A 64 22.29 -1.29 -7.29
C ASN A 64 21.74 -2.01 -6.04
N ILE A 65 21.69 -3.33 -6.07
CA ILE A 65 21.25 -4.19 -4.95
C ILE A 65 22.23 -5.34 -4.75
N VAL A 66 22.29 -5.89 -3.54
CA VAL A 66 23.00 -7.15 -3.28
C VAL A 66 22.22 -8.29 -3.92
N ARG A 67 22.89 -9.16 -4.66
CA ARG A 67 22.30 -10.33 -5.32
C ARG A 67 23.00 -11.62 -4.86
N PRO A 68 22.28 -12.76 -4.79
CA PRO A 68 20.87 -12.93 -5.13
C PRO A 68 19.93 -12.28 -4.08
N MET A 69 18.82 -11.68 -4.53
CA MET A 69 17.79 -11.11 -3.65
C MET A 69 16.41 -11.64 -4.03
N PHE A 70 15.86 -12.56 -3.23
CA PHE A 70 14.46 -12.93 -3.35
C PHE A 70 13.55 -11.74 -2.98
N PRO A 71 12.48 -11.43 -3.75
CA PRO A 71 11.90 -12.18 -4.87
C PRO A 71 12.38 -11.73 -6.27
N VAL A 72 13.37 -10.85 -6.36
CA VAL A 72 13.90 -10.32 -7.63
C VAL A 72 14.68 -11.40 -8.39
N ASP A 73 15.57 -12.11 -7.70
CA ASP A 73 16.25 -13.29 -8.20
C ASP A 73 15.51 -14.54 -7.67
N LYS A 74 15.14 -15.46 -8.56
CA LYS A 74 14.38 -16.69 -8.21
C LYS A 74 15.24 -17.96 -8.25
N GLU A 75 16.29 -17.93 -9.04
CA GLU A 75 17.21 -19.06 -9.23
C GLU A 75 18.48 -18.78 -8.43
N PHE A 76 18.51 -19.24 -7.18
CA PHE A 76 19.70 -19.20 -6.34
C PHE A 76 19.63 -20.27 -5.25
N ASP A 77 20.79 -20.74 -4.80
CA ASP A 77 20.89 -21.63 -3.66
C ASP A 77 20.82 -20.82 -2.37
N TRP A 78 19.89 -21.17 -1.48
CA TRP A 78 19.76 -20.55 -0.17
C TRP A 78 20.52 -21.37 0.87
N ASP A 79 21.73 -20.92 1.19
CA ASP A 79 22.49 -21.46 2.32
C ASP A 79 21.97 -20.85 3.63
N LYS A 80 21.59 -21.71 4.57
CA LYS A 80 21.05 -21.38 5.89
C LYS A 80 22.09 -20.76 6.82
#